data_AF-A0A3P8M2T8-F1
#
_entry.id   AF-A0A3P8M2T8-F1
#
_cell.length_a   1.000
_cell.length_b   1.000
_cell.length_c   1.000
_cell.angle_alpha   90.00
_cell.angle_beta   90.00
_cell.angle_gamma   90.00
#
_symmetry.space_group_name_H-M   'P 1'
#
loop_
_entity.id
_entity.type
_entity.pdbx_description
1 polymer ?
#
loop_
_entity_poly.entity_id
_entity_poly.type
_entity_poly.pdbx_seq_one_letter_code
_entity_poly.pdbx_strand_id
1 'polypeptide(L)' 'MSWSAARENGTVQIKGETVYKVTDVIDVKIAEVRMETRSVIARPFA' A
#
# COMPACT_ATOMS: atom_id res chain seq x y z
N MET A 1 -18.20 -24.41 10.14
CA MET A 1 -17.85 -23.28 9.25
C MET A 1 -16.45 -22.81 9.62
N SER A 2 -15.49 -22.83 8.69
CA SER A 2 -14.17 -22.21 8.87
C SER A 2 -14.02 -21.15 7.78
N TRP A 3 -13.91 -19.88 8.18
CA TRP A 3 -13.67 -18.78 7.25
C TRP A 3 -12.16 -18.64 7.07
N SER A 4 -11.65 -19.17 5.98
CA SER A 4 -10.28 -18.89 5.52
C SER A 4 -10.30 -17.60 4.71
N ALA A 5 -10.10 -16.45 5.36
CA ALA A 5 -9.80 -15.21 4.66
C ALA A 5 -8.38 -15.34 4.05
N ALA A 6 -8.31 -15.74 2.79
CA ALA A 6 -7.08 -15.73 2.02
C ALA A 6 -6.62 -14.28 1.81
N ARG A 7 -5.73 -13.80 2.70
CA ARG A 7 -4.90 -12.61 2.45
C ARG A 7 -3.83 -13.04 1.45
N GLU A 8 -4.14 -12.96 0.16
CA GLU A 8 -3.07 -13.06 -0.84
C GLU A 8 -2.09 -11.90 -0.60
N ASN A 9 -0.89 -12.30 -0.19
CA ASN A 9 -0.03 -11.53 0.68
C ASN A 9 0.95 -10.72 -0.20
N GLY A 10 0.64 -9.44 -0.40
CA GLY A 10 1.58 -8.48 -0.97
C GLY A 10 1.30 -8.02 -2.38
N THR A 11 0.03 -7.97 -2.80
CA THR A 11 -0.37 -7.26 -4.01
C THR A 11 -1.49 -6.26 -3.69
N VAL A 12 -1.45 -5.10 -4.33
CA VAL A 12 -2.53 -4.11 -4.32
C VAL A 12 -3.28 -4.28 -5.64
N GLN A 13 -4.55 -4.63 -5.55
CA GLN A 13 -5.42 -4.81 -6.71
C GLN A 13 -6.44 -3.67 -6.79
N ILE A 14 -6.61 -3.11 -7.99
CA ILE A 14 -7.63 -2.11 -8.28
C ILE A 14 -8.49 -2.69 -9.40
N LYS A 15 -9.80 -2.84 -9.17
CA LYS A 15 -10.76 -3.44 -10.12
C LYS A 15 -10.36 -4.85 -10.62
N GLY A 16 -9.65 -5.61 -9.80
CA GLY A 16 -9.18 -6.97 -10.14
C GLY A 16 -7.84 -7.01 -10.89
N GLU A 17 -7.28 -5.85 -11.27
CA GLU A 17 -5.94 -5.77 -11.84
C GLU A 17 -4.91 -5.51 -10.74
N THR A 18 -3.79 -6.24 -10.78
CA THR A 18 -2.68 -6.01 -9.84
C THR A 18 -1.92 -4.76 -10.26
N VAL A 19 -2.02 -3.71 -9.45
CA VAL A 19 -1.40 -2.40 -9.72
C VAL A 19 -0.05 -2.26 -9.04
N TYR A 20 0.09 -2.79 -7.83
CA TYR A 20 1.36 -2.78 -7.10
C TYR A 20 1.62 -4.14 -6.46
N LYS A 21 2.89 -4.46 -6.27
CA LYS A 21 3.36 -5.63 -5.54
C LYS A 21 4.31 -5.18 -4.44
N VAL A 22 4.36 -5.95 -3.35
CA VAL A 22 5.41 -5.83 -2.35
C VAL A 22 6.73 -6.07 -3.06
N THR A 23 7.73 -5.23 -2.78
CA THR A 23 9.02 -5.10 -3.49
C THR A 23 9.04 -4.16 -4.70
N ASP A 24 7.90 -3.68 -5.21
CA ASP A 24 7.91 -2.65 -6.26
C ASP A 24 8.52 -1.35 -5.73
N VAL A 25 9.38 -0.75 -6.55
CA VAL A 25 9.92 0.59 -6.31
C VAL A 25 9.03 1.58 -7.05
N ILE A 26 8.42 2.51 -6.32
CA ILE A 26 7.53 3.53 -6.88
C ILE A 26 7.94 4.93 -6.43
N ASP A 27 7.76 5.91 -7.31
CA ASP A 27 7.90 7.32 -6.95
C ASP A 27 6.73 7.77 -6.07
N VAL A 28 7.04 8.40 -4.94
CA VAL A 28 6.02 8.88 -3.98
C VAL A 28 6.25 10.32 -3.56
N LYS A 29 5.17 11.09 -3.42
CA LYS A 29 5.16 12.41 -2.79
C LYS A 29 4.90 12.27 -1.30
N ILE A 30 5.62 13.02 -0.48
CA ILE A 30 5.29 13.14 0.94
C ILE A 30 4.04 14.02 1.07
N ALA A 31 2.95 13.44 1.56
CA ALA A 31 1.69 14.16 1.76
C ALA A 31 1.62 14.80 3.15
N GLU A 32 2.17 14.13 4.17
CA GLU A 32 2.17 14.64 5.54
C GLU A 32 3.30 14.01 6.35
N VAL A 33 3.84 14.79 7.30
CA VAL A 33 4.79 14.31 8.31
C VAL A 33 4.20 14.62 9.68
N ARG A 34 3.88 13.57 10.44
CA ARG A 34 3.39 13.67 11.82
C ARG A 34 4.56 13.57 12.77
N MET A 35 5.01 14.71 13.29
CA MET A 35 6.21 14.78 14.13
C MET A 35 6.04 14.11 15.50
N GLU A 36 4.83 14.08 16.04
CA GLU A 36 4.51 13.42 17.32
C GLU A 36 4.78 11.92 17.30
N THR A 37 4.29 11.23 16.27
CA THR A 37 4.41 9.78 16.09
C THR A 37 5.58 9.40 15.20
N ARG A 38 6.27 10.39 14.62
CA ARG A 38 7.33 10.22 13.61
C ARG A 38 6.85 9.39 12.43
N SER A 39 5.60 9.61 12.03
CA SER A 39 4.98 8.93 10.90
C SER A 39 5.06 9.79 9.65
N VAL A 40 5.36 9.16 8.51
CA VAL A 40 5.40 9.80 7.19
C VAL A 40 4.33 9.16 6.32
N ILE A 41 3.40 9.98 5.83
CA ILE A 41 2.33 9.54 4.94
C ILE A 41 2.70 10.01 3.53
N ALA A 42 2.81 9.06 2.61
CA ALA A 42 3.16 9.32 1.22
C ALA A 42 2.02 8.93 0.26
N ARG A 43 1.97 9.55 -0.91
CA ARG A 43 1.04 9.24 -2.00
C ARG A 43 1.80 8.96 -3.29
N PRO A 44 1.41 7.98 -4.11
CA PRO A 44 2.04 7.75 -5.41
C PRO A 44 2.01 8.99 -6.30
N PHE A 45 3.05 9.18 -7.13
CA PHE A 45 2.99 10.08 -8.28
C PHE A 45 2.12 9.43 -9.38
N ALA A 46 0.79 9.47 -9.23
CA ALA A 46 -0.13 9.14 -10.31
C ALA A 46 -0.25 10.30 -11.31
#